data_AF-A0A497A4B7-F1
#
_entry.id   AF-A0A497A4B7-F1
#
_cell.length_a   1.000
_cell.length_b   1.000
_cell.length_c   1.000
_cell.angle_alpha   90.00
_cell.angle_beta   90.00
_cell.angle_gamma   90.00
#
_symmetry.space_group_name_H-M   'P 1'
#
loop_
_entity.id
_entity.type
_entity.pdbx_description
1 polymer ?
#
loop_
_entity_poly.entity_id
_entity_poly.type
_entity_poly.pdbx_seq_one_letter_code
_entity_poly.pdbx_strand_id
1 'polypeptide(L)'
;MPVTVKDLIEKKGRGGKMRVVTFKKDKSGSSIGLMHGDKIADLRAAFEKSLAEGKGVPAKRAKEEASQQIPDSMLDLINRGDDGIAGIKQAYEFLNRSDEKSLSQASSPGGERILYEKSEVQILKPLEVFRALNVGANY
;
A
#
# COMPACT_ATOMS: atom_id res chain seq x y z
N MET A 1 -9.86 -18.03 24.86
CA MET A 1 -10.92 -17.02 24.76
C MET A 1 -11.78 -17.36 23.54
N PRO A 2 -13.11 -17.45 23.65
CA PRO A 2 -13.96 -17.76 22.51
C PRO A 2 -14.01 -16.55 21.56
N VAL A 3 -13.77 -16.78 20.27
CA VAL A 3 -13.89 -15.77 19.22
C VAL A 3 -15.38 -15.58 18.93
N THR A 4 -15.87 -14.34 18.98
CA THR A 4 -17.28 -14.03 18.79
C THR A 4 -17.64 -14.01 17.30
N VAL A 5 -18.90 -14.36 16.96
CA VAL A 5 -19.40 -14.31 15.56
C VAL A 5 -19.23 -12.91 14.94
N LYS A 6 -19.27 -11.86 15.77
CA LYS A 6 -18.98 -10.46 15.39
C LYS A 6 -17.54 -10.27 14.90
N ASP A 7 -16.57 -10.86 15.59
CA ASP A 7 -15.15 -10.85 15.20
C ASP A 7 -14.94 -11.60 13.88
N LEU A 8 -15.73 -12.65 13.64
CA LEU A 8 -15.69 -13.41 12.38
C LEU A 8 -16.26 -12.59 11.21
N ILE A 9 -17.33 -11.82 11.43
CA ILE A 9 -17.96 -10.96 10.41
C ILE A 9 -17.07 -9.75 10.09
N GLU A 10 -16.46 -9.12 11.10
CA GLU A 10 -15.49 -8.05 10.88
C GLU A 10 -14.22 -8.55 10.17
N LYS A 11 -13.75 -9.78 10.46
CA LYS A 11 -12.67 -10.40 9.68
C LYS A 11 -13.08 -10.69 8.24
N LYS A 12 -14.31 -11.16 8.00
CA LYS A 12 -14.83 -11.46 6.66
C LYS A 12 -15.02 -10.22 5.78
N GLY A 13 -15.23 -9.04 6.39
CA GLY A 13 -15.30 -7.75 5.72
C GLY A 13 -13.95 -7.16 5.27
N ARG A 14 -12.82 -7.71 5.74
CA ARG A 14 -11.46 -7.24 5.37
C ARG A 14 -10.94 -7.83 4.05
N GLY A 15 -11.71 -8.68 3.39
CA GLY A 15 -11.46 -9.12 2.01
C GLY A 15 -11.84 -8.03 0.99
N GLY A 16 -11.43 -6.79 1.22
CA GLY A 16 -11.69 -5.70 0.30
C GLY A 16 -10.97 -5.93 -1.03
N LYS A 17 -11.52 -5.38 -2.11
CA LYS A 17 -10.78 -5.33 -3.38
C LYS A 17 -9.51 -4.48 -3.17
N MET A 18 -8.35 -5.03 -3.52
CA MET A 18 -7.08 -4.30 -3.48
C MET A 18 -7.18 -3.06 -4.39
N ARG A 19 -6.98 -1.89 -3.79
CA ARG A 19 -7.08 -0.60 -4.48
C ARG A 19 -5.81 0.19 -4.24
N VAL A 20 -5.13 0.51 -5.33
CA VAL A 20 -3.90 1.30 -5.33
C VAL A 20 -4.24 2.74 -5.71
N VAL A 21 -3.60 3.70 -5.07
CA VAL A 21 -3.80 5.14 -5.30
C VAL A 21 -2.45 5.83 -5.41
N THR A 22 -2.42 6.98 -6.07
CA THR A 22 -1.31 7.93 -5.94
C THR A 22 -1.73 8.98 -4.92
N PHE A 23 -0.87 9.31 -3.97
CA PHE A 23 -1.15 10.34 -2.97
C PHE A 23 0.07 11.21 -2.72
N LYS A 24 -0.14 12.36 -2.09
CA LYS A 24 0.93 13.28 -1.70
C LYS A 24 0.82 13.61 -0.22
N LYS A 25 1.96 13.59 0.48
CA LYS A 25 2.12 14.04 1.86
C LYS A 25 2.71 15.45 1.85
N ASP A 26 1.96 16.48 2.22
CA ASP A 26 2.41 17.87 2.28
C ASP A 26 3.38 18.31 1.15
N LYS A 27 4.62 18.68 1.48
CA LYS A 27 5.67 19.13 0.55
C LYS A 27 6.51 18.00 -0.04
N SER A 28 6.30 16.76 0.39
CA SER A 28 7.01 15.61 -0.19
C SER A 28 6.48 15.30 -1.61
N GLY A 29 7.25 14.51 -2.36
CA GLY A 29 6.81 14.02 -3.68
C GLY A 29 5.55 13.16 -3.60
N SER A 30 5.02 12.75 -4.75
CA SER A 30 3.95 11.75 -4.78
C SER A 30 4.46 10.39 -4.33
N SER A 31 3.58 9.59 -3.74
CA SER A 31 3.84 8.21 -3.34
C SER A 31 2.69 7.32 -3.77
N ILE A 32 2.94 6.02 -3.84
CA ILE A 32 1.93 5.01 -4.14
C ILE A 32 1.37 4.49 -2.82
N GLY A 33 0.05 4.44 -2.70
CA GLY A 33 -0.65 3.97 -1.52
C GLY A 33 -1.59 2.80 -1.81
N LEU A 34 -1.88 2.04 -0.77
CA LEU A 34 -2.93 1.03 -0.70
C LEU A 34 -4.08 1.53 0.16
N MET A 35 -5.30 1.43 -0.35
CA MET A 35 -6.48 1.69 0.46
C MET A 35 -6.63 0.58 1.50
N HIS A 36 -6.72 0.97 2.78
CA HIS A 36 -6.92 0.06 3.90
C HIS A 36 -8.05 0.60 4.78
N GLY A 37 -9.26 0.07 4.58
CA GLY A 37 -10.47 0.63 5.19
C GLY A 37 -10.74 2.06 4.69
N ASP A 38 -10.85 2.99 5.63
CA ASP A 38 -10.99 4.42 5.37
C ASP A 38 -9.65 5.17 5.27
N LYS A 39 -8.52 4.48 5.46
CA LYS A 39 -7.16 5.03 5.47
C LYS A 39 -6.37 4.70 4.21
N ILE A 40 -5.19 5.28 4.12
CA ILE A 40 -4.21 5.04 3.06
C ILE A 40 -2.92 4.55 3.69
N ALA A 41 -2.48 3.36 3.30
CA ALA A 41 -1.18 2.83 3.67
C ALA A 41 -0.15 3.18 2.59
N ASP A 42 1.01 3.74 2.95
CA ASP A 42 2.14 3.91 2.04
C ASP A 42 2.64 2.52 1.60
N LEU A 43 2.54 2.25 0.29
CA LEU A 43 2.80 0.93 -0.26
C LEU A 43 4.26 0.51 -0.07
N ARG A 44 5.20 1.44 -0.26
CA ARG A 44 6.63 1.14 -0.11
C ARG A 44 6.97 0.90 1.35
N ALA A 45 6.48 1.74 2.24
CA ALA A 45 6.72 1.60 3.68
C ALA A 45 6.12 0.28 4.22
N ALA A 46 4.91 -0.08 3.78
CA ALA A 46 4.27 -1.35 4.13
C ALA A 46 5.05 -2.55 3.57
N PHE A 47 5.50 -2.47 2.32
CA PHE A 47 6.30 -3.53 1.71
C PHE A 47 7.65 -3.72 2.43
N GLU A 48 8.35 -2.63 2.74
CA GLU A 48 9.60 -2.65 3.52
C GLU A 48 9.42 -3.32 4.88
N LYS A 49 8.35 -2.93 5.60
CA LYS A 49 7.99 -3.54 6.88
C LYS A 49 7.70 -5.04 6.73
N SER A 50 7.01 -5.44 5.66
CA SER A 50 6.74 -6.85 5.37
C SER A 50 8.00 -7.67 5.09
N LEU A 51 9.05 -7.07 4.50
CA LEU A 51 10.33 -7.74 4.29
C LEU A 51 11.07 -7.93 5.61
N ALA A 52 11.12 -6.89 6.45
CA ALA A 52 11.81 -6.96 7.73
C ALA A 52 11.13 -7.91 8.71
N GLU A 53 9.81 -7.80 8.88
CA GLU A 53 9.06 -8.60 9.87
C GLU A 53 8.65 -9.97 9.33
N GLY A 54 8.30 -10.06 8.04
CA GLY A 54 7.85 -11.30 7.43
C GLY A 54 8.99 -12.22 6.96
N LYS A 55 10.11 -11.65 6.49
CA LYS A 55 11.24 -12.40 5.94
C LYS A 55 12.55 -12.23 6.72
N GLY A 56 12.56 -11.44 7.80
CA GLY A 56 13.75 -11.19 8.61
C GLY A 56 14.84 -10.39 7.89
N VAL A 57 14.48 -9.63 6.83
CA VAL A 57 15.46 -8.86 6.05
C VAL A 57 15.98 -7.69 6.89
N PRO A 58 17.31 -7.48 7.00
CA PRO A 58 17.86 -6.35 7.74
C PRO A 58 17.36 -5.00 7.22
N ALA A 59 17.10 -4.05 8.11
CA ALA A 59 16.45 -2.76 7.80
C ALA A 59 17.04 -2.05 6.56
N LYS A 60 18.37 -1.94 6.49
CA LYS A 60 19.05 -1.29 5.35
C LYS A 60 18.73 -1.98 4.03
N ARG A 61 18.78 -3.31 4.02
CA ARG A 61 18.50 -4.13 2.84
C ARG A 61 17.01 -4.13 2.50
N ALA A 62 16.13 -4.15 3.50
CA ALA A 62 14.69 -4.05 3.29
C ALA A 62 14.31 -2.73 2.61
N LYS A 63 14.92 -1.61 3.04
CA LYS A 63 14.73 -0.29 2.42
C LYS A 63 15.17 -0.26 0.96
N GLU A 64 16.36 -0.80 0.67
CA GLU A 64 16.90 -0.90 -0.69
C GLU A 64 16.03 -1.80 -1.59
N GLU A 65 15.63 -2.97 -1.10
CA GLU A 65 14.74 -3.88 -1.85
C GLU A 65 13.36 -3.25 -2.07
N ALA A 66 12.82 -2.52 -1.09
CA ALA A 66 11.52 -1.87 -1.22
C ALA A 66 11.53 -0.74 -2.23
N SER A 67 12.58 0.09 -2.28
CA SER A 67 12.71 1.14 -3.32
C SER A 67 12.92 0.54 -4.70
N GLN A 68 13.61 -0.59 -4.79
CA GLN A 68 13.80 -1.32 -6.04
C GLN A 68 12.56 -2.05 -6.52
N GLN A 69 11.63 -2.46 -5.66
CA GLN A 69 10.43 -3.20 -6.07
C GLN A 69 9.20 -2.30 -6.21
N ILE A 70 9.07 -1.30 -5.35
CA ILE A 70 7.98 -0.34 -5.34
C ILE A 70 8.51 1.04 -5.78
N PRO A 71 8.36 1.43 -7.05
CA PRO A 71 8.80 2.73 -7.54
C PRO A 71 7.93 3.87 -6.99
N ASP A 72 8.38 5.12 -7.19
CA ASP A 72 7.65 6.32 -6.73
C ASP A 72 6.46 6.70 -7.65
N SER A 73 6.46 6.18 -8.87
CA SER A 73 5.46 6.47 -9.90
C SER A 73 4.53 5.27 -10.13
N MET A 74 3.23 5.53 -10.19
CA MET A 74 2.22 4.54 -10.56
C MET A 74 2.49 3.95 -11.95
N LEU A 75 2.97 4.75 -12.90
CA LEU A 75 3.27 4.29 -14.25
C LEU A 75 4.41 3.26 -14.21
N ASP A 76 5.47 3.52 -13.44
CA ASP A 76 6.59 2.58 -13.29
C ASP A 76 6.15 1.31 -12.57
N LEU A 77 5.22 1.41 -11.62
CA LEU A 77 4.65 0.24 -10.95
C LEU A 77 3.83 -0.62 -11.92
N ILE A 78 3.06 0.00 -12.83
CA ILE A 78 2.32 -0.71 -13.87
C ILE A 78 3.28 -1.36 -14.89
N ASN A 79 4.32 -0.64 -15.30
CA ASN A 79 5.31 -1.13 -16.27
C ASN A 79 6.09 -2.35 -15.77
N ARG A 80 6.11 -2.61 -14.46
CA ARG A 80 6.68 -3.84 -13.87
C ARG A 80 5.83 -5.08 -14.05
N GLY A 81 4.57 -4.94 -14.47
CA GLY A 81 3.66 -6.06 -14.68
C GLY A 81 3.53 -6.94 -13.43
N ASP A 82 3.81 -8.23 -13.58
CA ASP A 82 3.62 -9.24 -12.54
C ASP A 82 4.47 -9.00 -11.28
N ASP A 83 5.69 -8.48 -11.42
CA ASP A 83 6.56 -8.16 -10.29
C ASP A 83 5.97 -7.02 -9.44
N GLY A 84 5.40 -6.01 -10.11
CA GLY A 84 4.68 -4.93 -9.46
C GLY A 84 3.47 -5.46 -8.69
N ILE A 85 2.69 -6.35 -9.31
CA ILE A 85 1.52 -6.99 -8.69
C ILE A 85 1.93 -7.83 -7.47
N ALA A 86 3.03 -8.59 -7.55
CA ALA A 86 3.55 -9.38 -6.45
C ALA A 86 3.93 -8.51 -5.25
N GLY A 87 4.61 -7.39 -5.48
CA GLY A 87 4.94 -6.40 -4.45
C GLY A 87 3.70 -5.83 -3.76
N ILE A 88 2.69 -5.43 -4.55
CA ILE A 88 1.41 -4.91 -4.01
C ILE A 88 0.70 -5.98 -3.17
N LYS A 89 0.62 -7.22 -3.65
CA LYS A 89 -0.01 -8.33 -2.91
C LYS A 89 0.69 -8.61 -1.58
N GLN A 90 2.02 -8.64 -1.57
CA GLN A 90 2.78 -8.89 -0.34
C GLN A 90 2.51 -7.79 0.70
N ALA A 91 2.52 -6.52 0.30
CA ALA A 91 2.18 -5.41 1.19
C ALA A 91 0.73 -5.50 1.67
N TYR A 92 -0.20 -5.81 0.78
CA TYR A 92 -1.62 -5.96 1.10
C TYR A 92 -1.88 -7.09 2.12
N GLU A 93 -1.24 -8.24 1.95
CA GLU A 93 -1.31 -9.34 2.90
C GLU A 93 -0.74 -8.97 4.27
N PHE A 94 0.40 -8.26 4.30
CA PHE A 94 0.98 -7.77 5.53
C PHE A 94 0.01 -6.85 6.30
N LEU A 95 -0.60 -5.89 5.60
CA LEU A 95 -1.58 -4.97 6.17
C LEU A 95 -2.81 -5.71 6.73
N ASN A 96 -3.28 -6.75 6.04
CA ASN A 96 -4.46 -7.50 6.47
C ASN A 96 -4.21 -8.49 7.61
N ARG A 97 -2.96 -8.91 7.83
CA ARG A 97 -2.57 -9.75 8.98
C ARG A 97 -2.37 -8.92 10.25
N SER A 98 -2.01 -7.66 10.10
CA SER A 98 -1.76 -6.74 11.20
C SER A 98 -3.07 -6.16 11.74
N ASP A 99 -3.13 -5.87 13.04
CA ASP A 99 -4.23 -5.10 13.60
C ASP A 99 -4.06 -3.60 13.33
N GLU A 100 -5.17 -2.89 13.17
CA GLU A 100 -5.17 -1.48 12.76
C GLU A 100 -4.49 -0.58 13.80
N LYS A 101 -4.59 -0.91 15.09
CA LYS A 101 -3.97 -0.14 16.17
C LYS A 101 -2.44 -0.24 16.09
N SER A 102 -1.91 -1.43 15.85
CA SER A 102 -0.50 -1.65 15.58
C SER A 102 -0.04 -0.92 14.32
N LEU A 103 -0.80 -0.98 13.23
CA LEU A 103 -0.46 -0.29 11.97
C LEU A 103 -0.46 1.23 12.09
N SER A 104 -1.36 1.80 12.88
CA SER A 104 -1.46 3.25 13.08
C SER A 104 -0.25 3.85 13.80
N GLN A 105 0.46 3.04 14.59
CA GLN A 105 1.71 3.40 15.27
C GLN A 105 2.95 2.86 14.56
N ALA A 106 2.77 2.10 13.48
CA ALA A 106 3.86 1.45 12.78
C ALA A 106 4.58 2.40 11.82
N SER A 107 5.90 2.33 11.87
CA SER A 107 6.80 2.88 10.85
C SER A 107 7.55 1.75 10.16
N SER A 108 7.95 1.99 8.91
CA SER A 108 8.90 1.13 8.22
C SER A 108 10.24 1.13 8.97
N PRO A 109 11.08 0.11 8.77
CA PRO A 109 12.45 0.09 9.31
C PRO A 109 13.26 1.36 8.96
N GLY A 110 12.99 1.97 7.81
CA GLY A 110 13.55 3.23 7.34
C GLY A 110 12.97 4.49 7.99
N GLY A 111 11.98 4.34 8.88
CA GLY A 111 11.38 5.42 9.67
C GLY A 111 10.09 6.01 9.09
N GLU A 112 9.67 5.59 7.90
CA GLU A 112 8.48 6.16 7.23
C GLU A 112 7.20 5.66 7.89
N ARG A 113 6.26 6.56 8.19
CA ARG A 113 4.94 6.19 8.71
C ARG A 113 4.18 5.38 7.66
N ILE A 114 3.54 4.30 8.08
CA ILE A 114 2.84 3.38 7.17
C ILE A 114 1.43 3.87 6.87
N LEU A 115 0.64 4.26 7.88
CA LEU A 115 -0.79 4.50 7.73
C LEU A 115 -1.17 5.96 7.95
N TYR A 116 -1.97 6.51 7.03
CA TYR A 116 -2.42 7.91 7.03
C TYR A 116 -3.95 7.98 6.95
N GLU A 117 -4.53 8.93 7.66
CA GLU A 117 -5.91 9.33 7.46
C GLU A 117 -6.07 10.00 6.09
N LYS A 118 -7.23 9.83 5.45
CA LYS A 118 -7.51 10.54 4.18
C LYS A 118 -7.42 12.05 4.29
N SER A 119 -7.67 12.61 5.47
CA SER A 119 -7.55 14.04 5.72
C SER A 119 -6.10 14.52 5.84
N GLU A 120 -5.14 13.61 6.08
CA GLU A 120 -3.71 13.93 6.19
C GLU A 120 -3.01 13.96 4.82
N VAL A 121 -3.68 13.50 3.75
CA VAL A 121 -3.05 13.33 2.43
C VAL A 121 -3.95 13.81 1.30
N GLN A 122 -3.33 14.24 0.20
CA GLN A 122 -4.05 14.54 -1.03
C GLN A 122 -4.00 13.33 -1.97
N ILE A 123 -5.15 12.72 -2.26
CA ILE A 123 -5.25 11.69 -3.30
C ILE A 123 -5.17 12.36 -4.67
N LEU A 124 -4.25 11.89 -5.50
CA LEU A 124 -4.02 12.39 -6.86
C LEU A 124 -4.68 11.47 -7.88
N LYS A 125 -4.76 11.94 -9.13
CA LYS A 125 -5.10 11.07 -10.25
C LYS A 125 -4.08 9.93 -10.34
N PRO A 126 -4.50 8.67 -10.53
CA PRO A 126 -3.56 7.53 -10.55
C PRO A 126 -2.49 7.66 -11.64
N LEU A 127 -2.86 8.23 -12.79
CA LEU A 127 -1.97 8.50 -13.91
C LEU A 127 -2.08 9.98 -14.29
N GLU A 128 -0.95 10.61 -14.59
CA GLU A 128 -0.96 11.86 -15.33
C GLU A 128 -1.49 11.60 -16.75
N VAL A 129 -2.23 12.55 -17.31
CA VAL A 129 -2.91 12.36 -18.59
C VAL A 129 -1.88 12.23 -19.72
N PHE A 130 -1.53 10.99 -20.07
CA PHE A 130 -0.89 10.69 -21.34
C PHE A 130 -1.97 10.52 -22.40
N ARG A 131 -1.72 11.06 -23.60
CA ARG A 131 -2.65 11.31 -24.73
C ARG A 131 -3.38 10.09 -25.34
N ALA A 132 -3.49 8.95 -24.66
CA ALA A 132 -4.10 7.74 -25.21
C ALA A 132 -5.20 7.18 -24.30
N LEU A 133 -6.32 7.92 -24.17
CA LEU A 133 -7.59 7.33 -23.74
C LEU A 133 -8.33 6.86 -24.99
N ASN A 134 -8.11 5.61 -25.39
CA ASN A 134 -8.98 4.96 -26.36
C ASN A 134 -10.28 4.59 -25.62
N VAL A 135 -11.24 5.51 -25.63
CA VAL A 135 -12.58 5.25 -25.10
C VAL A 135 -13.31 4.38 -26.13
N GLY A 136 -13.33 3.07 -25.91
CA GLY A 136 -14.14 2.15 -26.71
C GLY A 136 -15.62 2.32 -26.36
N ALA A 137 -16.47 2.49 -27.38
CA ALA A 137 -17.93 2.45 -27.21
C ALA A 137 -18.37 0.99 -27.02
N ASN A 138 -18.28 0.48 -25.80
CA ASN A 138 -18.84 -0.81 -25.41
C ASN A 138 -20.15 -0.56 -24.65
N TYR A 139 -21.24 -0.40 -25.40
CA TYR A 139 -22.61 -0.42 -24.90
C TYR A 139 -23.17 -1.85 -24.99
#